data_AF-T0ZKP4-F1
#
_entry.id   AF-T0ZKP4-F1
#
_cell.length_a   1.000
_cell.length_b   1.000
_cell.length_c   1.000
_cell.angle_alpha   90.00
_cell.angle_beta   90.00
_cell.angle_gamma   90.00
#
_symmetry.space_group_name_H-M   'P 1'
#
loop_
_entity.id
_entity.type
_entity.pdbx_description
1 polymer ?
#
loop_
_entity_poly.entity_id
_entity_poly.type
_entity_poly.pdbx_seq_one_letter_code
_entity_poly.pdbx_strand_id
1 'polypeptide(L)'
;ARDLDQVRLAELANVSVGALSGLERGKGSSLRTLISVLRPLGRTDWIESLAPAVGVSPMQLLRSKQKTPQPRMRASRKPKPEAVR
;
A
#
# COMPACT_ATOMS: atom_id res chain seq x y z
N ALA A 1 18.93 -14.15 -9.14
CA ALA A 1 18.34 -14.90 -8.02
C ALA A 1 19.44 -15.80 -7.48
N ARG A 2 19.44 -16.16 -6.19
CA ARG A 2 20.37 -17.20 -5.72
C ARG A 2 19.97 -18.50 -6.42
N ASP A 3 20.90 -19.21 -7.05
CA ASP A 3 20.66 -20.50 -7.70
C ASP A 3 20.43 -21.60 -6.65
N LEU A 4 19.31 -21.49 -5.92
CA LEU A 4 18.85 -22.48 -4.95
C LEU A 4 17.81 -23.35 -5.63
N ASP A 5 18.02 -24.66 -5.61
CA ASP A 5 16.97 -25.60 -5.97
C ASP A 5 15.86 -25.63 -4.89
N GLN A 6 14.72 -26.21 -5.26
CA GLN A 6 13.55 -26.27 -4.39
C GLN A 6 13.81 -27.06 -3.10
N VAL A 7 14.63 -28.11 -3.16
CA VAL A 7 14.94 -28.96 -1.99
C VAL A 7 15.77 -28.15 -1.00
N ARG A 8 16.82 -27.49 -1.47
CA ARG A 8 17.71 -26.68 -0.68
C ARG A 8 17.01 -25.47 -0.08
N LEU A 9 16.12 -24.83 -0.83
CA LEU A 9 15.31 -23.73 -0.30
C LEU A 9 14.36 -24.22 0.79
N ALA A 10 13.71 -25.39 0.62
CA ALA A 10 12.82 -25.96 1.63
C ALA A 10 13.58 -26.30 2.92
N GLU A 11 14.79 -26.85 2.81
CA GLU A 11 15.69 -27.09 3.94
C GLU A 11 16.04 -25.79 4.68
N LEU A 12 16.50 -24.76 3.94
CA LEU A 12 16.87 -23.46 4.52
C LEU A 12 15.69 -22.76 5.19
N ALA A 13 14.49 -22.93 4.65
CA ALA A 13 13.25 -22.38 5.18
C ALA A 13 12.63 -23.24 6.30
N ASN A 14 13.18 -24.44 6.56
CA ASN A 14 12.63 -25.43 7.49
C ASN A 14 11.15 -25.75 7.22
N VAL A 15 10.83 -26.08 5.95
CA VAL A 15 9.49 -26.48 5.49
C VAL A 15 9.59 -27.74 4.63
N SER A 16 8.49 -28.46 4.43
CA SER A 16 8.50 -29.59 3.50
C SER A 16 8.60 -29.10 2.06
N VAL A 17 9.25 -29.90 1.20
CA VAL A 17 9.31 -29.62 -0.25
C VAL A 17 7.91 -29.48 -0.83
N GLY A 18 6.95 -30.30 -0.38
CA GLY A 18 5.54 -30.21 -0.79
C GLY A 18 4.87 -28.88 -0.42
N ALA A 19 5.17 -28.31 0.74
CA ALA A 19 4.65 -27.00 1.15
C ALA A 19 5.22 -25.88 0.26
N LEU A 20 6.53 -25.91 -0.02
CA LEU A 20 7.15 -24.98 -0.97
C LEU A 20 6.59 -25.15 -2.39
N SER A 21 6.44 -26.39 -2.85
CA SER A 21 5.84 -26.73 -4.14
C SER A 21 4.38 -26.29 -4.28
N GLY A 22 3.61 -26.34 -3.19
CA GLY A 22 2.24 -25.82 -3.13
C GLY A 22 2.20 -24.30 -3.21
N LEU A 23 3.07 -23.63 -2.44
CA LEU A 23 3.26 -22.18 -2.46
C LEU A 23 3.62 -21.67 -3.86
N GLU A 24 4.62 -22.27 -4.51
CA GLU A 24 5.05 -21.89 -5.87
C GLU A 24 3.99 -22.10 -6.94
N ARG A 25 3.15 -23.15 -6.79
CA ARG A 25 2.03 -23.42 -7.70
C ARG A 25 0.76 -22.63 -7.36
N GLY A 26 0.79 -21.74 -6.36
CA GLY A 26 -0.35 -20.94 -5.98
C GLY A 26 -1.51 -21.73 -5.34
N LYS A 27 -1.27 -22.94 -4.81
CA LYS A 27 -2.30 -23.76 -4.13
C LYS A 27 -2.73 -23.21 -2.76
N GLY A 28 -2.16 -22.07 -2.36
CA GLY A 28 -2.31 -21.51 -1.02
C GLY A 28 -1.22 -22.03 -0.07
N SER A 29 -0.96 -21.24 0.97
CA SER A 29 0.04 -21.50 1.99
C SER A 29 -0.31 -20.68 3.22
N SER A 30 0.17 -21.11 4.39
CA SER A 30 0.11 -20.26 5.58
C SER A 30 1.03 -19.04 5.41
N LEU A 31 0.69 -17.93 6.09
CA LEU A 31 1.57 -16.76 6.17
C LEU A 31 2.92 -17.11 6.80
N ARG A 32 2.93 -18.03 7.78
CA ARG A 32 4.16 -18.51 8.41
C ARG A 32 5.09 -19.18 7.40
N THR A 33 4.57 -20.09 6.58
CA THR A 33 5.32 -20.78 5.52
C THR A 33 5.88 -19.79 4.50
N LEU A 34 5.08 -18.80 4.09
CA LEU A 34 5.54 -17.74 3.20
C LEU A 34 6.71 -16.95 3.82
N ILE A 35 6.57 -16.48 5.06
CA ILE A 35 7.63 -15.75 5.76
C ILE A 35 8.90 -16.61 5.90
N SER A 36 8.75 -17.89 6.23
CA SER A 36 9.87 -18.83 6.34
C SER A 36 10.66 -18.96 5.04
N VAL A 37 10.00 -18.92 3.87
CA VAL A 37 10.64 -18.99 2.55
C VAL A 37 11.30 -17.66 2.15
N LEU A 38 10.67 -16.52 2.48
CA LEU A 38 11.21 -15.20 2.13
C LEU A 38 12.50 -14.85 2.89
N ARG A 39 12.66 -15.30 4.14
CA ARG A 39 13.86 -15.05 4.96
C ARG A 39 15.17 -15.54 4.32
N PRO A 40 15.34 -16.83 3.97
CA PRO A 40 16.57 -17.33 3.34
C PRO A 40 16.80 -16.75 1.94
N LEU A 41 15.74 -16.27 1.27
CA LEU A 41 15.84 -15.54 0.00
C LEU A 41 16.28 -14.08 0.17
N GLY A 42 16.26 -13.54 1.40
CA GLY A 42 16.52 -12.11 1.64
C GLY A 42 15.44 -11.21 1.03
N ARG A 43 14.18 -11.69 1.00
CA ARG A 43 13.03 -11.05 0.34
C ARG A 43 11.91 -10.68 1.31
N THR A 44 12.24 -10.38 2.56
CA THR A 44 11.25 -9.99 3.58
C THR A 44 10.61 -8.63 3.29
N ASP A 45 11.30 -7.77 2.55
CA ASP A 45 10.84 -6.48 2.01
C ASP A 45 9.57 -6.63 1.16
N TRP A 46 9.40 -7.75 0.46
CA TRP A 46 8.19 -8.00 -0.32
C TRP A 46 6.91 -7.96 0.51
N ILE A 47 6.97 -8.27 1.81
CA ILE A 47 5.81 -8.19 2.70
C ILE A 47 5.30 -6.74 2.82
N GLU A 48 6.17 -5.74 2.66
CA GLU A 48 5.78 -4.33 2.67
C GLU A 48 4.83 -4.00 1.52
N SER A 49 4.87 -4.73 0.41
CA SER A 49 3.93 -4.52 -0.70
C SER A 49 2.50 -4.93 -0.35
N LEU A 50 2.29 -5.68 0.73
CA LEU A 50 0.96 -6.01 1.26
C LEU A 50 0.41 -4.89 2.14
N ALA A 51 1.25 -3.94 2.56
CA ALA A 51 0.78 -2.82 3.34
C ALA A 51 -0.15 -1.94 2.49
N PRO A 52 -1.28 -1.46 3.06
CA PRO A 52 -2.12 -0.51 2.37
C PRO A 52 -1.32 0.76 2.05
N ALA A 53 -1.59 1.34 0.88
CA ALA A 53 -0.96 2.59 0.49
C ALA A 53 -1.22 3.67 1.56
N VAL A 54 -0.16 4.34 1.99
CA VAL A 54 -0.26 5.44 2.96
C VAL A 54 -0.96 6.62 2.27
N GLY A 55 -2.28 6.71 2.45
CA GLY A 55 -3.07 7.84 2.01
C GLY A 55 -3.06 8.96 3.05
N VAL A 56 -2.98 10.22 2.61
CA VAL A 56 -3.30 11.36 3.47
C VAL A 56 -4.77 11.30 3.87
N SER A 57 -5.05 11.35 5.17
CA SER A 57 -6.43 11.41 5.64
C SER A 57 -7.12 12.66 5.07
N PRO A 58 -8.33 12.56 4.52
CA PRO A 58 -9.10 13.72 4.06
C PRO A 58 -9.21 14.81 5.13
N MET A 59 -9.32 14.42 6.40
CA MET A 59 -9.37 15.37 7.53
C MET A 59 -8.03 16.09 7.76
N GLN A 60 -6.90 15.43 7.52
CA GLN A 60 -5.58 16.06 7.57
C GLN A 60 -5.42 17.08 6.43
N LEU A 61 -5.93 16.77 5.23
CA LEU A 61 -5.95 17.71 4.10
C LEU A 61 -6.83 18.94 4.37
N LEU A 62 -7.97 18.77 5.03
CA LEU A 62 -8.83 19.89 5.44
C LEU A 62 -8.13 20.78 6.46
N ARG A 63 -7.50 20.18 7.49
CA ARG A 63 -6.74 20.93 8.51
C ARG A 63 -5.53 21.66 7.93
N SER A 64 -4.83 21.07 6.96
CA SER A 64 -3.69 21.75 6.31
C SER A 64 -4.16 22.94 5.46
N LYS A 65 -5.29 22.82 4.76
CA LYS A 65 -5.92 23.93 4.02
C LYS A 65 -6.42 25.05 4.92
N GLN A 66 -6.84 24.75 6.15
CA GLN A 66 -7.26 25.78 7.13
C GLN A 66 -6.09 26.61 7.68
N LYS A 67 -4.87 26.05 7.70
CA LYS A 67 -3.67 26.77 8.16
C LYS A 67 -3.18 27.82 7.18
N THR A 68 -3.50 27.69 5.90
CA THR A 68 -3.28 28.73 4.88
C THR A 68 -4.49 29.66 4.84
N PRO A 69 -4.35 30.96 5.17
CA PRO A 69 -5.45 31.90 5.05
C PRO A 69 -5.79 32.09 3.56
N GLN A 70 -6.78 31.36 3.06
CA GLN A 70 -7.36 31.65 1.76
C GLN A 70 -8.26 32.89 1.90
N PRO A 71 -8.06 33.94 1.10
CA PRO A 71 -8.93 35.11 1.13
C PRO A 71 -10.35 34.69 0.78
N ARG A 72 -11.32 35.02 1.65
CA ARG A 72 -12.74 34.74 1.38
C ARG A 72 -13.18 35.60 0.19
N MET A 73 -13.39 34.99 -0.97
CA MET A 73 -14.03 35.65 -2.10
C MET A 73 -15.52 35.79 -1.79
N ARG A 74 -16.00 37.03 -1.64
CA ARG A 74 -17.44 37.33 -1.62
C ARG A 74 -17.98 37.22 -3.04
N ALA A 75 -19.12 36.57 -3.20
CA ALA A 75 -19.89 36.67 -4.44
C ALA A 75 -20.25 38.14 -4.69
N SER A 76 -19.89 38.67 -5.86
CA SER A 76 -20.27 40.02 -6.27
C SER A 76 -21.79 40.08 -6.46
N ARG A 77 -22.46 41.03 -5.79
CA ARG A 77 -23.87 41.30 -6.06
C ARG A 77 -23.99 41.85 -7.48
N LYS A 78 -24.86 41.26 -8.31
CA LYS A 78 -25.19 41.81 -9.62
C LYS A 78 -25.76 43.23 -9.42
N PRO A 79 -25.30 44.24 -10.18
CA PRO A 79 -25.86 45.58 -10.09
C PRO A 79 -27.34 45.55 -10.47
N LYS A 80 -28.17 46.25 -9.68
CA LYS A 80 -29.61 46.40 -9.94
C LYS A 80 -29.75 47.30 -11.17
N PRO A 81 -30.51 46.89 -12.22
CA PRO A 81 -30.71 47.75 -13.38
C PRO A 81 -31.42 49.02 -12.94
N GLU A 82 -30.82 50.16 -13.28
CA GLU A 82 -31.34 51.49 -13.00
C GLU A 82 -32.64 51.69 -13.79
N ALA A 83 -33.72 52.01 -13.09
CA ALA A 83 -35.01 52.25 -13.73
C ALA A 83 -34.91 53.55 -14.53
N VAL A 84 -34.93 53.43 -15.85
CA VAL A 84 -35.03 54.53 -16.81
C VAL A 84 -36.32 55.30 -16.50
N ARG A 85 -36.18 56.60 -16.21
CA ARG A 85 -37.28 57.55 -16.10
C ARG A 85 -37.65 58.11 -17.48
#